data_AF-A0A7D8Z786-F1
#
_entry.id   AF-A0A7D8Z786-F1
#
_cell.length_a   1.000
_cell.length_b   1.000
_cell.length_c   1.000
_cell.angle_alpha   90.00
_cell.angle_beta   90.00
_cell.angle_gamma   90.00
#
_symmetry.space_group_name_H-M   'P 1'
#
loop_
_entity.id
_entity.type
_entity.pdbx_description
1 polymer ?
#
loop_
_entity_poly.entity_id
_entity_poly.type
_entity_poly.pdbx_seq_one_letter_code
_entity_poly.pdbx_strand_id
1 'polypeptide(L)'
;MRSALAVLQPDRVLFHCVYEPHGVWWDRLRDRLEVVPARNVTHIGVHNKPVVHYAHKADVLRLEALRDYGGTYLDIDTFVLRPFTRLYDYDVVLGMEAAAGSEDGMKPKGLCNAVIVARKGAPFIDAWLDSYDSFDESQWADHSVALPWTLARAYPHLVTVLSDRAFFWPLWTPDGLRTVHVGDEYDFHASGQLAYHAWESVAGKYLGPLDPPSVLAGTTSFTRMARRFVAPGDLQLWSELMFSERRRAYKYK
;
A
#
# COMPACT_ATOMS: atom_id res chain seq x y z
N MET A 1 7.02 -2.97 -3.01
CA MET A 1 7.06 -3.93 -4.15
C MET A 1 7.91 -5.18 -3.92
N ARG A 2 9.22 -5.10 -3.65
CA ARG A 2 10.06 -6.32 -3.53
C ARG A 2 9.59 -7.29 -2.44
N SER A 3 9.14 -6.76 -1.31
CA SER A 3 8.49 -7.54 -0.24
C SER A 3 7.32 -8.38 -0.75
N ALA A 4 6.40 -7.76 -1.49
CA ALA A 4 5.27 -8.47 -2.12
C ALA A 4 5.75 -9.57 -3.08
N LEU A 5 6.70 -9.26 -3.96
CA LEU A 5 7.27 -10.22 -4.91
C LEU A 5 7.96 -11.41 -4.24
N ALA A 6 8.68 -11.18 -3.14
CA ALA A 6 9.42 -12.22 -2.42
C ALA A 6 8.51 -13.08 -1.54
N VAL A 7 7.45 -12.50 -0.96
CA VAL A 7 6.62 -13.16 0.05
C VAL A 7 5.33 -13.74 -0.54
N LEU A 8 4.66 -13.03 -1.45
CA LEU A 8 3.43 -13.52 -2.09
C LEU A 8 3.70 -14.45 -3.27
N GLN A 9 4.88 -14.33 -3.91
CA GLN A 9 5.27 -15.10 -5.10
C GLN A 9 4.14 -15.16 -6.16
N PRO A 10 3.62 -14.01 -6.60
CA PRO A 10 2.47 -13.98 -7.50
C PRO A 10 2.84 -14.48 -8.91
N ASP A 11 1.89 -15.11 -9.58
CA ASP A 11 2.03 -15.53 -10.99
C ASP A 11 2.20 -14.33 -11.93
N ARG A 12 1.48 -13.23 -11.63
CA ARG A 12 1.48 -11.98 -12.41
C ARG A 12 1.45 -10.78 -11.47
N VAL A 13 2.12 -9.70 -11.85
CA VAL A 13 2.05 -8.42 -11.15
C VAL A 13 1.65 -7.34 -12.14
N LEU A 14 0.44 -6.82 -11.97
CA LEU A 14 -0.08 -5.73 -12.78
C LEU A 14 0.28 -4.40 -12.13
N PHE A 15 0.95 -3.52 -12.86
CA PHE A 15 1.24 -2.16 -12.42
C PHE A 15 0.43 -1.17 -13.24
N HIS A 16 -0.66 -0.68 -12.66
CA HIS A 16 -1.55 0.27 -13.33
C HIS A 16 -1.01 1.69 -13.21
N CYS A 17 -0.69 2.33 -14.35
CA CYS A 17 -0.19 3.71 -14.36
C CYS A 17 -0.64 4.48 -15.60
N VAL A 18 -0.80 5.79 -15.45
CA VAL A 18 -0.99 6.71 -16.58
C VAL A 18 0.35 6.99 -17.28
N TYR A 19 1.41 7.13 -16.49
CA TYR A 19 2.78 7.34 -16.96
C TYR A 19 3.67 6.28 -16.32
N GLU A 20 4.43 5.56 -17.14
CA GLU A 20 5.36 4.55 -16.63
C GLU A 20 6.46 5.23 -15.80
N PRO A 21 6.76 4.72 -14.58
CA PRO A 21 7.89 5.22 -13.79
C PRO A 21 9.22 5.00 -14.52
N HIS A 22 10.26 5.66 -14.02
CA HIS A 22 11.62 5.52 -14.55
C HIS A 22 12.64 5.53 -13.42
N GLY A 23 13.86 5.12 -13.75
CA GLY A 23 15.00 5.12 -12.84
C GLY A 23 15.44 3.72 -12.45
N VAL A 24 16.62 3.63 -11.85
CA VAL A 24 17.33 2.36 -11.62
C VAL A 24 16.53 1.29 -10.87
N TRP A 25 15.70 1.73 -9.92
CA TRP A 25 14.90 0.82 -9.11
C TRP A 25 13.70 0.31 -9.89
N TRP A 26 13.15 1.14 -10.78
CA TRP A 26 12.13 0.74 -11.74
C TRP A 26 12.70 -0.25 -12.75
N ASP A 27 13.84 0.06 -13.37
CA ASP A 27 14.47 -0.79 -14.39
C ASP A 27 14.74 -2.21 -13.86
N ARG A 28 15.13 -2.32 -12.57
CA ARG A 28 15.32 -3.62 -11.90
C ARG A 28 14.04 -4.41 -11.65
N LEU A 29 12.91 -3.73 -11.54
CA LEU A 29 11.62 -4.36 -11.28
C LEU A 29 10.84 -4.59 -12.57
N ARG A 30 11.06 -3.77 -13.60
CA ARG A 30 10.20 -3.69 -14.79
C ARG A 30 9.95 -5.05 -15.42
N ASP A 31 10.97 -5.88 -15.66
CA ASP A 31 10.80 -7.19 -16.31
C ASP A 31 9.95 -8.19 -15.51
N ARG A 32 9.67 -7.89 -14.23
CA ARG A 32 8.80 -8.69 -13.36
C ARG A 32 7.36 -8.16 -13.28
N LEU A 33 7.07 -7.07 -13.98
CA LEU A 33 5.80 -6.36 -13.94
C LEU A 33 5.16 -6.34 -15.33
N GLU A 34 3.84 -6.42 -15.36
CA GLU A 34 3.04 -6.09 -16.52
C GLU A 34 2.51 -4.67 -16.33
N VAL A 35 3.04 -3.72 -17.11
CA VAL A 35 2.58 -2.33 -17.06
C VAL A 35 1.25 -2.23 -17.80
N VAL A 36 0.20 -1.90 -17.05
CA VAL A 36 -1.15 -1.76 -17.59
C VAL A 36 -1.49 -0.28 -17.68
N PRO A 37 -1.80 0.25 -18.87
CA PRO A 37 -2.26 1.62 -19.01
C PRO A 37 -3.53 1.86 -18.18
N ALA A 38 -3.46 2.75 -17.21
CA ALA A 38 -4.62 3.16 -16.44
C ALA A 38 -5.35 4.31 -17.14
N ARG A 39 -6.69 4.29 -17.12
CA ARG A 39 -7.47 5.46 -17.56
C ARG A 39 -7.21 6.63 -16.61
N ASN A 40 -7.20 7.85 -17.14
CA ASN A 40 -7.25 9.04 -16.30
C ASN A 40 -8.68 9.22 -15.77
N VAL A 41 -8.91 8.87 -14.51
CA VAL A 41 -10.20 9.10 -13.85
C VAL A 41 -10.38 10.61 -13.68
N THR A 42 -11.24 11.22 -14.49
CA THR A 42 -11.57 12.66 -14.37
C THR A 42 -12.96 12.88 -13.80
N HIS A 43 -13.86 11.91 -13.96
CA HIS A 43 -15.22 11.92 -13.41
C HIS A 43 -15.66 10.51 -13.01
N ILE A 44 -16.63 10.41 -12.10
CA ILE A 44 -17.19 9.15 -11.59
C ILE A 44 -18.68 9.25 -11.23
N GLY A 45 -19.36 8.11 -11.22
CA GLY A 45 -20.76 7.96 -10.83
C GLY A 45 -21.77 8.49 -11.86
N VAL A 46 -23.05 8.16 -11.68
CA VAL A 46 -24.16 8.56 -12.56
C VAL A 46 -24.36 10.07 -12.64
N HIS A 47 -23.90 10.79 -11.62
CA HIS A 47 -23.95 12.25 -11.57
C HIS A 47 -22.72 12.93 -12.19
N ASN A 48 -21.81 12.16 -12.81
CA ASN A 48 -20.60 12.63 -13.47
C ASN A 48 -19.79 13.60 -12.59
N LYS A 49 -19.52 13.19 -11.35
CA LYS A 49 -18.84 14.04 -10.37
C LYS A 49 -17.34 14.11 -10.67
N PRO A 50 -16.72 15.30 -10.62
CA PRO A 50 -15.30 15.45 -10.93
C PRO A 50 -14.42 14.73 -9.90
N VAL A 51 -13.34 14.11 -10.37
CA VAL A 51 -12.29 13.51 -9.55
C VAL A 51 -10.98 14.20 -9.86
N VAL A 52 -10.44 14.95 -8.90
CA VAL A 52 -9.29 15.83 -9.13
C VAL A 52 -8.03 15.26 -8.49
N HIS A 53 -8.12 14.87 -7.22
CA HIS A 53 -6.99 14.41 -6.43
C HIS A 53 -6.53 13.01 -6.87
N TYR A 54 -5.22 12.83 -7.05
CA TYR A 54 -4.65 11.56 -7.55
C TYR A 54 -4.97 10.36 -6.64
N ALA A 55 -5.06 10.57 -5.32
CA ALA A 55 -5.44 9.53 -4.36
C ALA A 55 -6.86 9.00 -4.64
N HIS A 56 -7.83 9.88 -4.89
CA HIS A 56 -9.19 9.48 -5.25
C HIS A 56 -9.27 8.77 -6.60
N LYS A 57 -8.43 9.17 -7.56
CA LYS A 57 -8.29 8.43 -8.82
C LYS A 57 -7.79 7.01 -8.58
N ALA A 58 -6.80 6.84 -7.71
CA ALA A 58 -6.28 5.53 -7.32
C ALA A 58 -7.32 4.70 -6.53
N ASP A 59 -8.18 5.33 -5.72
CA ASP A 59 -9.29 4.66 -5.04
C ASP A 59 -10.27 4.01 -6.02
N VAL A 60 -10.55 4.68 -7.15
CA VAL A 60 -11.39 4.08 -8.20
C VAL A 60 -10.63 3.00 -8.96
N LEU A 61 -9.41 3.29 -9.41
CA LEU A 61 -8.63 2.37 -10.26
C LEU A 61 -8.32 1.04 -9.56
N ARG A 62 -8.07 1.04 -8.24
CA ARG A 62 -7.81 -0.20 -7.51
C ARG A 62 -9.03 -1.12 -7.48
N LEU A 63 -10.23 -0.56 -7.34
CA LEU A 63 -11.47 -1.33 -7.32
C LEU A 63 -11.80 -1.85 -8.72
N GLU A 64 -11.60 -1.05 -9.76
CA GLU A 64 -11.73 -1.51 -11.16
C GLU A 64 -10.77 -2.66 -11.47
N ALA A 65 -9.50 -2.54 -11.05
CA ALA A 65 -8.52 -3.60 -11.23
C ALA A 65 -8.92 -4.89 -10.49
N LEU A 66 -9.37 -4.79 -9.24
CA LEU A 66 -9.85 -5.96 -8.47
C LEU A 66 -11.11 -6.58 -9.07
N ARG A 67 -12.04 -5.78 -9.58
CA ARG A 67 -13.23 -6.28 -10.29
C ARG A 67 -12.82 -7.10 -11.52
N ASP A 68 -11.89 -6.57 -12.32
CA ASP A 68 -11.55 -7.12 -13.64
C ASP A 68 -10.56 -8.31 -13.55
N TYR A 69 -9.66 -8.30 -12.56
CA TYR A 69 -8.59 -9.30 -12.42
C TYR A 69 -8.67 -10.14 -11.14
N GLY A 70 -9.27 -9.62 -10.07
CA GLY A 70 -9.14 -10.19 -8.72
C GLY A 70 -7.70 -10.11 -8.19
N GLY A 71 -7.41 -10.90 -7.16
CA GLY A 71 -6.08 -11.02 -6.56
C GLY A 71 -5.89 -10.14 -5.33
N THR A 72 -4.68 -9.59 -5.19
CA THR A 72 -4.29 -8.71 -4.07
C THR A 72 -3.89 -7.35 -4.59
N TYR A 73 -4.61 -6.31 -4.16
CA TYR A 73 -4.17 -4.93 -4.29
C TYR A 73 -3.31 -4.52 -3.09
N LEU A 74 -2.26 -3.75 -3.36
CA LEU A 74 -1.36 -3.19 -2.37
C LEU A 74 -1.02 -1.74 -2.75
N ASP A 75 -1.14 -0.80 -1.79
CA ASP A 75 -0.51 0.51 -1.94
C ASP A 75 1.02 0.34 -2.04
N ILE A 76 1.68 1.21 -2.82
CA ILE A 76 3.09 1.04 -3.21
C ILE A 76 4.08 1.14 -2.04
N ASP A 77 3.67 1.76 -0.94
CA ASP A 77 4.37 1.89 0.33
C ASP A 77 3.98 0.79 1.35
N THR A 78 3.32 -0.28 0.88
CA THR A 78 3.04 -1.47 1.70
C THR A 78 4.17 -2.50 1.64
N PHE A 79 4.56 -2.97 2.83
CA PHE A 79 5.54 -4.04 3.04
C PHE A 79 4.82 -5.34 3.40
N VAL A 80 4.86 -6.33 2.51
CA VAL A 80 4.34 -7.66 2.81
C VAL A 80 5.37 -8.45 3.62
N LEU A 81 4.95 -8.94 4.79
CA LEU A 81 5.83 -9.57 5.77
C LEU A 81 5.64 -11.09 5.84
N ARG A 82 4.41 -11.57 5.57
CA ARG A 82 4.03 -12.98 5.59
C ARG A 82 3.09 -13.33 4.41
N PRO A 83 3.04 -14.60 3.99
CA PRO A 83 2.16 -15.02 2.90
C PRO A 83 0.68 -14.78 3.20
N PHE A 84 -0.09 -14.44 2.16
CA PHE A 84 -1.54 -14.24 2.25
C PHE A 84 -2.33 -15.51 1.90
N THR A 85 -1.70 -16.68 1.88
CA THR A 85 -2.29 -17.92 1.36
C THR A 85 -3.68 -18.25 1.93
N ARG A 86 -3.89 -18.01 3.22
CA ARG A 86 -5.19 -18.23 3.90
C ARG A 86 -6.25 -17.19 3.57
N LEU A 87 -5.87 -16.03 3.04
CA LEU A 87 -6.80 -14.96 2.69
C LEU A 87 -7.49 -15.23 1.35
N TYR A 88 -6.89 -16.06 0.49
CA TYR A 88 -7.45 -16.43 -0.81
C TYR A 88 -8.63 -17.41 -0.73
N ASP A 89 -8.92 -17.93 0.47
CA ASP A 89 -10.10 -18.76 0.73
C ASP A 89 -11.40 -17.91 0.87
N TYR A 90 -11.28 -16.58 0.91
CA TYR A 90 -12.39 -15.65 1.11
C TYR A 90 -12.68 -14.82 -0.15
N ASP A 91 -13.95 -14.42 -0.32
CA ASP A 91 -14.39 -13.61 -1.47
C ASP A 91 -13.75 -12.21 -1.48
N VAL A 92 -13.78 -11.51 -0.34
CA VAL A 92 -13.10 -10.23 -0.11
C VAL A 92 -12.53 -10.20 1.30
N VAL A 93 -11.32 -9.68 1.46
CA VAL A 93 -10.67 -9.43 2.76
C VAL A 93 -10.17 -7.99 2.83
N LEU A 94 -10.54 -7.31 3.92
CA LEU A 94 -10.09 -5.95 4.26
C LEU A 94 -9.63 -5.92 5.72
N GLY A 95 -8.73 -5.00 6.07
CA GLY A 95 -8.35 -4.76 7.46
C GLY A 95 -8.97 -3.48 8.01
N MET A 96 -9.23 -3.45 9.31
CA MET A 96 -9.69 -2.25 10.00
C MET A 96 -8.60 -1.18 10.05
N GLU A 97 -8.93 0.06 9.72
CA GLU A 97 -8.17 1.22 10.20
C GLU A 97 -8.68 1.55 11.60
N ALA A 98 -7.91 1.23 12.63
CA ALA A 98 -8.26 1.61 14.00
C ALA A 98 -8.28 3.15 14.15
N ALA A 99 -9.21 3.67 14.94
CA ALA A 99 -9.24 5.09 15.26
C ALA A 99 -8.00 5.50 16.07
N ALA A 100 -7.51 6.74 15.86
CA ALA A 100 -6.42 7.28 16.66
C ALA A 100 -6.80 7.23 18.16
N GLY A 101 -5.92 6.66 18.99
CA GLY A 101 -6.18 6.47 20.42
C GLY A 101 -7.02 5.23 20.78
N SER A 102 -7.33 4.33 19.84
CA SER A 102 -7.91 3.02 20.16
C SER A 102 -6.84 2.14 20.82
N GLU A 103 -6.83 2.07 22.16
CA GLU A 103 -5.86 1.25 22.91
C GLU A 103 -5.94 -0.25 22.59
N ASP A 104 -7.13 -0.73 22.22
CA ASP A 104 -7.39 -2.14 21.91
C ASP A 104 -7.34 -2.47 20.40
N GLY A 105 -7.23 -1.47 19.52
CA GLY A 105 -7.35 -1.63 18.05
C GLY A 105 -8.74 -2.08 17.55
N MET A 106 -9.73 -2.18 18.45
CA MET A 106 -11.05 -2.75 18.15
C MET A 106 -12.13 -1.70 17.85
N LYS A 107 -11.80 -0.40 17.90
CA LYS A 107 -12.69 0.67 17.44
C LYS A 107 -12.30 1.08 16.01
N PRO A 108 -12.95 0.50 14.98
CA PRO A 108 -12.66 0.88 13.61
C PRO A 108 -13.10 2.32 13.35
N LYS A 109 -12.20 3.10 12.77
CA LYS A 109 -12.56 4.31 12.03
C LYS A 109 -13.18 3.93 10.68
N GLY A 110 -12.73 2.81 10.09
CA GLY A 110 -13.32 2.18 8.92
C GLY A 110 -12.45 1.03 8.42
N LEU A 111 -12.55 0.69 7.13
CA LEU A 111 -11.74 -0.36 6.50
C LEU A 111 -10.72 0.28 5.56
N CYS A 112 -9.43 0.13 5.85
CA CYS A 112 -8.38 0.75 5.03
C CYS A 112 -8.25 0.01 3.69
N ASN A 113 -8.15 0.77 2.61
CA ASN A 113 -8.08 0.26 1.24
C ASN A 113 -6.65 0.08 0.71
N ALA A 114 -5.63 0.18 1.57
CA ALA A 114 -4.23 0.00 1.21
C ALA A 114 -3.85 -1.48 0.98
N VAL A 115 -4.63 -2.42 1.53
CA VAL A 115 -4.52 -3.86 1.27
C VAL A 115 -5.92 -4.42 1.05
N ILE A 116 -6.17 -4.97 -0.13
CA ILE A 116 -7.44 -5.61 -0.46
C ILE A 116 -7.15 -6.95 -1.13
N VAL A 117 -7.70 -8.03 -0.59
CA VAL A 117 -7.74 -9.33 -1.27
C VAL A 117 -9.15 -9.52 -1.77
N ALA A 118 -9.32 -9.82 -3.06
CA ALA A 118 -10.65 -10.06 -3.61
C ALA A 118 -10.58 -11.08 -4.74
N ARG A 119 -11.56 -11.98 -4.82
CA ARG A 119 -11.77 -12.74 -6.04
C ARG A 119 -12.30 -11.82 -7.14
N LYS A 120 -12.06 -12.19 -8.39
CA LYS A 120 -12.62 -11.50 -9.56
C LYS A 120 -14.15 -11.47 -9.47
N GLY A 121 -14.76 -10.32 -9.79
CA GLY A 121 -16.21 -10.12 -9.77
C GLY A 121 -16.84 -10.38 -8.40
N ALA A 122 -16.16 -10.01 -7.31
CA ALA A 122 -16.72 -10.11 -5.97
C ALA A 122 -17.82 -9.06 -5.76
N PRO A 123 -19.05 -9.45 -5.35
CA PRO A 123 -20.18 -8.53 -5.21
C PRO A 123 -19.91 -7.35 -4.27
N PHE A 124 -19.05 -7.51 -3.27
CA PHE A 124 -18.66 -6.41 -2.38
C PHE A 124 -17.89 -5.31 -3.14
N ILE A 125 -17.02 -5.68 -4.09
CA ILE A 125 -16.26 -4.72 -4.91
C ILE A 125 -17.21 -3.99 -5.86
N ASP A 126 -18.18 -4.69 -6.46
CA ASP A 126 -19.19 -4.07 -7.31
C ASP A 126 -20.06 -3.08 -6.52
N ALA A 127 -20.56 -3.50 -5.34
CA ALA A 127 -21.33 -2.61 -4.47
C ALA A 127 -20.53 -1.38 -4.01
N TRP A 128 -19.22 -1.54 -3.81
CA TRP A 128 -18.33 -0.43 -3.49
C TRP A 128 -18.12 0.50 -4.69
N LEU A 129 -17.93 -0.01 -5.89
CA LEU A 129 -17.86 0.81 -7.11
C LEU A 129 -19.18 1.58 -7.35
N ASP A 130 -20.33 0.91 -7.20
CA ASP A 130 -21.66 1.52 -7.39
C ASP A 130 -21.91 2.67 -6.40
N SER A 131 -21.34 2.57 -5.20
CA SER A 131 -21.46 3.62 -4.18
C SER A 131 -20.75 4.94 -4.55
N TYR A 132 -19.91 4.98 -5.58
CA TYR A 132 -19.30 6.22 -6.07
C TYR A 132 -20.30 7.19 -6.72
N ASP A 133 -21.56 6.80 -6.92
CA ASP A 133 -22.64 7.75 -7.24
C ASP A 133 -22.76 8.86 -6.18
N SER A 134 -22.47 8.54 -4.91
CA SER A 134 -22.47 9.50 -3.81
C SER A 134 -21.12 10.23 -3.61
N PHE A 135 -20.11 10.01 -4.46
CA PHE A 135 -18.75 10.56 -4.31
C PHE A 135 -18.73 12.07 -3.98
N ASP A 136 -17.83 12.50 -3.09
CA ASP A 136 -17.59 13.90 -2.78
C ASP A 136 -16.08 14.12 -2.69
N GLU A 137 -15.53 14.87 -3.65
CA GLU A 137 -14.11 15.20 -3.76
C GLU A 137 -13.56 15.91 -2.50
N SER A 138 -14.41 16.56 -1.70
CA SER A 138 -13.98 17.23 -0.46
C SER A 138 -13.75 16.26 0.70
N GLN A 139 -14.22 15.02 0.61
CA GLN A 139 -14.18 14.04 1.70
C GLN A 139 -13.07 13.01 1.52
N TRP A 140 -11.91 13.30 2.13
CA TRP A 140 -10.68 12.51 1.93
C TRP A 140 -10.81 11.00 2.17
N ALA A 141 -11.45 10.60 3.26
CA ALA A 141 -11.48 9.20 3.72
C ALA A 141 -12.84 8.52 3.55
N ASP A 142 -13.82 9.21 2.97
CA ASP A 142 -15.20 8.73 2.96
C ASP A 142 -15.33 7.47 2.09
N HIS A 143 -15.10 7.59 0.78
CA HIS A 143 -15.20 6.44 -0.14
C HIS A 143 -14.05 5.44 -0.01
N SER A 144 -12.92 5.82 0.59
CA SER A 144 -11.74 4.96 0.75
C SER A 144 -11.69 4.20 2.08
N VAL A 145 -12.37 4.67 3.13
CA VAL A 145 -12.30 4.08 4.49
C VAL A 145 -13.66 3.93 5.17
N ALA A 146 -14.49 4.98 5.20
CA ALA A 146 -15.76 4.97 5.94
C ALA A 146 -16.87 4.18 5.21
N LEU A 147 -16.93 4.32 3.90
CA LEU A 147 -17.90 3.66 3.03
C LEU A 147 -17.74 2.13 2.97
N PRO A 148 -16.54 1.54 2.79
CA PRO A 148 -16.40 0.09 2.86
C PRO A 148 -16.80 -0.46 4.25
N TRP A 149 -16.60 0.30 5.33
CA TRP A 149 -17.11 -0.09 6.64
C TRP A 149 -18.64 -0.10 6.71
N THR A 150 -19.29 0.91 6.12
CA THR A 150 -20.75 0.96 6.00
C THR A 150 -21.29 -0.22 5.19
N LEU A 151 -20.65 -0.54 4.06
CA LEU A 151 -20.99 -1.69 3.23
C LEU A 151 -20.76 -3.02 3.96
N ALA A 152 -19.66 -3.15 4.72
CA ALA A 152 -19.38 -4.36 5.50
C ALA A 152 -20.45 -4.60 6.58
N ARG A 153 -21.01 -3.53 7.16
CA ARG A 153 -22.13 -3.64 8.11
C ARG A 153 -23.45 -3.99 7.44
N ALA A 154 -23.70 -3.48 6.23
CA ALA A 154 -24.90 -3.79 5.46
C ALA A 154 -24.87 -5.21 4.89
N TYR A 155 -23.69 -5.67 4.45
CA TYR A 155 -23.47 -6.94 3.77
C TYR A 155 -22.32 -7.75 4.40
N PRO A 156 -22.44 -8.15 5.68
CA PRO A 156 -21.35 -8.79 6.42
C PRO A 156 -20.93 -10.16 5.87
N HIS A 157 -21.76 -10.79 5.03
CA HIS A 157 -21.45 -12.06 4.37
C HIS A 157 -20.61 -11.90 3.10
N LEU A 158 -20.42 -10.68 2.60
CA LEU A 158 -19.66 -10.41 1.37
C LEU A 158 -18.19 -10.04 1.62
N VAL A 159 -17.79 -9.82 2.87
CA VAL A 159 -16.44 -9.38 3.23
C VAL A 159 -15.98 -9.97 4.55
N THR A 160 -14.73 -10.41 4.58
CA THR A 160 -14.02 -10.78 5.79
C THR A 160 -13.23 -9.59 6.30
N VAL A 161 -13.48 -9.18 7.54
CA VAL A 161 -12.81 -8.04 8.17
C VAL A 161 -11.76 -8.55 9.15
N LEU A 162 -10.50 -8.15 8.93
CA LEU A 162 -9.38 -8.42 9.83
C LEU A 162 -9.15 -7.24 10.79
N SER A 163 -8.55 -7.54 11.94
CA SER A 163 -8.03 -6.50 12.85
C SER A 163 -6.97 -5.64 12.17
N ASP A 164 -6.87 -4.39 12.60
CA ASP A 164 -5.79 -3.45 12.29
C ASP A 164 -4.38 -4.06 12.45
N ARG A 165 -4.21 -5.00 13.40
CA ARG A 165 -2.96 -5.74 13.63
C ARG A 165 -2.57 -6.67 12.48
N ALA A 166 -3.47 -6.99 11.55
CA ALA A 166 -3.14 -7.81 10.40
C ALA A 166 -2.24 -7.05 9.40
N PHE A 167 -2.52 -5.77 9.15
CA PHE A 167 -1.89 -5.01 8.06
C PHE A 167 -1.39 -3.61 8.43
N PHE A 168 -2.01 -2.95 9.41
CA PHE A 168 -1.94 -1.50 9.55
C PHE A 168 -1.32 -1.02 10.85
N TRP A 169 -1.14 -1.90 11.84
CA TRP A 169 -0.43 -1.57 13.06
C TRP A 169 1.11 -1.62 12.87
N PRO A 170 1.88 -0.66 13.41
CA PRO A 170 1.46 0.61 14.02
C PRO A 170 0.87 1.63 13.02
N LEU A 171 -0.07 2.46 13.49
CA LEU A 171 -0.84 3.39 12.64
C LEU A 171 -0.08 4.68 12.26
N TRP A 172 -0.65 5.48 11.36
CA TRP A 172 -0.17 6.79 10.88
C TRP A 172 -0.05 7.90 11.96
N THR A 173 -0.47 7.63 13.20
CA THR A 173 -0.42 8.59 14.31
C THR A 173 1.02 8.98 14.66
N PRO A 174 1.26 10.15 15.29
CA PRO A 174 2.60 10.55 15.71
C PRO A 174 3.33 9.50 16.56
N ASP A 175 2.61 8.76 17.41
CA ASP A 175 3.17 7.74 18.29
C ASP A 175 3.49 6.45 17.51
N GLY A 176 2.63 6.04 16.59
CA GLY A 176 2.89 4.92 15.68
C GLY A 176 4.10 5.20 14.78
N LEU A 177 4.18 6.40 14.20
CA LEU A 177 5.33 6.82 13.40
C LEU A 177 6.63 6.86 14.22
N ARG A 178 6.60 7.36 15.47
CA ARG A 178 7.77 7.29 16.35
C ARG A 178 8.16 5.85 16.69
N THR A 179 7.18 4.99 17.00
CA THR A 179 7.41 3.56 17.28
C THR A 179 8.16 2.86 16.15
N VAL A 180 7.79 3.17 14.90
CA VAL A 180 8.36 2.51 13.72
C VAL A 180 9.67 3.15 13.25
N HIS A 181 9.71 4.48 13.13
CA HIS A 181 10.79 5.19 12.44
C HIS A 181 11.83 5.83 13.37
N VAL A 182 11.57 5.91 14.67
CA VAL A 182 12.51 6.46 15.66
C VAL A 182 12.90 5.39 16.69
N GLY A 183 11.90 4.69 17.21
CA GLY A 183 12.06 3.61 18.16
C GLY A 183 12.58 2.33 17.52
N ASP A 184 13.00 1.43 18.39
CA ASP A 184 13.65 0.17 18.05
C ASP A 184 13.05 -1.00 18.87
N GLU A 185 11.89 -0.80 19.48
CA GLU A 185 11.22 -1.82 20.32
C GLU A 185 10.22 -2.67 19.54
N TYR A 186 9.65 -2.16 18.44
CA TYR A 186 8.64 -2.90 17.69
C TYR A 186 9.30 -3.97 16.81
N ASP A 187 8.86 -5.21 16.99
CA ASP A 187 9.31 -6.35 16.21
C ASP A 187 8.18 -6.83 15.28
N PHE A 188 8.28 -6.44 14.01
CA PHE A 188 7.40 -6.87 12.92
C PHE A 188 7.41 -8.38 12.67
N HIS A 189 8.49 -9.08 13.01
CA HIS A 189 8.52 -10.53 12.90
C HIS A 189 7.75 -11.17 14.05
N ALA A 190 8.00 -10.75 15.30
CA ALA A 190 7.32 -11.27 16.48
C ALA A 190 5.83 -10.90 16.51
N SER A 191 5.42 -9.79 15.89
CA SER A 191 4.01 -9.34 15.87
C SER A 191 3.07 -10.29 15.13
N GLY A 192 3.58 -11.12 14.24
CA GLY A 192 2.77 -12.04 13.44
C GLY A 192 1.99 -11.37 12.30
N GLN A 193 2.12 -10.05 12.13
CA GLN A 193 1.34 -9.31 11.13
C GLN A 193 1.70 -9.73 9.70
N LEU A 194 0.72 -9.62 8.80
CA LEU A 194 0.84 -10.05 7.41
C LEU A 194 1.50 -8.97 6.55
N ALA A 195 1.21 -7.70 6.83
CA ALA A 195 1.79 -6.56 6.14
C ALA A 195 1.97 -5.35 7.08
N TYR A 196 2.68 -4.33 6.58
CA TYR A 196 2.78 -3.01 7.18
C TYR A 196 2.61 -1.95 6.09
N HIS A 197 1.65 -1.03 6.28
CA HIS A 197 1.49 0.16 5.44
C HIS A 197 2.36 1.29 6.00
N ALA A 198 3.27 1.85 5.20
CA ALA A 198 4.28 2.79 5.70
C ALA A 198 3.79 4.23 5.84
N TRP A 199 2.56 4.54 5.41
CA TRP A 199 1.92 5.85 5.55
C TRP A 199 2.74 6.99 4.94
N GLU A 200 3.25 6.78 3.72
CA GLU A 200 4.27 7.64 3.09
C GLU A 200 3.90 9.13 3.13
N SER A 201 2.63 9.46 2.91
CA SER A 201 2.14 10.84 2.90
C SER A 201 2.40 11.61 4.20
N VAL A 202 2.54 10.92 5.34
CA VAL A 202 2.87 11.50 6.65
C VAL A 202 4.23 11.06 7.19
N ALA A 203 4.75 9.92 6.71
CA ALA A 203 6.04 9.36 7.10
C ALA A 203 7.21 9.83 6.19
N GLY A 204 6.94 10.63 5.16
CA GLY A 204 7.92 11.01 4.14
C GLY A 204 9.23 11.58 4.67
N LYS A 205 9.22 12.32 5.80
CA LYS A 205 10.44 12.83 6.45
C LYS A 205 11.38 11.73 6.97
N TYR A 206 10.83 10.54 7.26
CA TYR A 206 11.60 9.38 7.71
C TYR A 206 11.98 8.47 6.54
N LEU A 207 11.10 8.34 5.54
CA LEU A 207 11.29 7.44 4.39
C LEU A 207 12.19 8.04 3.31
N GLY A 208 12.05 9.33 3.04
CA GLY A 208 12.77 10.03 1.97
C GLY A 208 14.30 9.94 2.06
N PRO A 209 14.92 10.05 3.25
CA PRO A 209 16.37 9.91 3.40
C PRO A 209 16.90 8.47 3.29
N LEU A 210 16.04 7.45 3.16
CA LEU A 210 16.47 6.06 3.18
C LEU A 210 17.10 5.64 1.85
N ASP A 211 18.16 4.87 1.98
CA ASP A 211 18.91 4.24 0.90
C ASP A 211 19.40 2.86 1.36
N PRO A 212 19.93 1.99 0.47
CA PRO A 212 20.35 0.66 0.89
C PRO A 212 21.37 0.65 2.04
N PRO A 213 22.43 1.50 2.05
CA PRO A 213 23.34 1.61 3.19
C PRO A 213 22.67 1.99 4.52
N SER A 214 21.83 3.03 4.53
CA SER A 214 21.17 3.52 5.75
C SER A 214 20.14 2.53 6.29
N VAL A 215 19.43 1.80 5.41
CA VAL A 215 18.56 0.68 5.84
C VAL A 215 19.40 -0.44 6.49
N LEU A 216 20.51 -0.83 5.88
CA LEU A 216 21.39 -1.88 6.41
C LEU A 216 22.06 -1.49 7.73
N ALA A 217 22.41 -0.22 7.92
CA ALA A 217 23.03 0.28 9.16
C ALA A 217 22.01 0.64 10.26
N GLY A 218 20.81 1.10 9.89
CA GLY A 218 19.86 1.71 10.82
C GLY A 218 19.21 0.72 11.80
N THR A 219 19.05 1.09 13.07
CA THR A 219 18.59 0.20 14.13
C THR A 219 17.09 0.27 14.44
N THR A 220 16.36 1.18 13.78
CA THR A 220 14.94 1.40 14.04
C THR A 220 14.09 0.18 13.66
N SER A 221 12.89 0.10 14.22
CA SER A 221 11.93 -0.97 13.90
C SER A 221 11.70 -1.08 12.39
N PHE A 222 11.59 0.05 11.69
CA PHE A 222 11.44 0.11 10.24
C PHE A 222 12.65 -0.45 9.51
N THR A 223 13.87 0.04 9.80
CA THR A 223 15.05 -0.37 9.04
C THR A 223 15.36 -1.84 9.29
N ARG A 224 15.20 -2.34 10.52
CA ARG A 224 15.33 -3.78 10.80
C ARG A 224 14.36 -4.65 10.00
N MET A 225 13.09 -4.23 9.87
CA MET A 225 12.11 -4.90 9.02
C MET A 225 12.51 -4.83 7.54
N ALA A 226 12.86 -3.62 7.06
CA ALA A 226 13.15 -3.37 5.65
C ALA A 226 14.44 -4.05 5.16
N ARG A 227 15.43 -4.27 6.05
CA ARG A 227 16.70 -4.98 5.76
C ARG A 227 16.48 -6.33 5.07
N ARG A 228 15.43 -7.07 5.47
CA ARG A 228 15.07 -8.36 4.86
C ARG A 228 14.86 -8.28 3.35
N PHE A 229 14.52 -7.09 2.86
CA PHE A 229 14.18 -6.84 1.46
C PHE A 229 15.27 -6.06 0.72
N VAL A 230 16.44 -5.81 1.31
CA VAL A 230 17.61 -5.28 0.59
C VAL A 230 18.31 -6.45 -0.12
N ALA A 231 18.50 -6.36 -1.43
CA ALA A 231 19.11 -7.42 -2.22
C ALA A 231 20.65 -7.27 -2.26
N PRO A 232 21.42 -8.37 -2.40
CA PRO A 232 22.89 -8.32 -2.41
C PRO A 232 23.49 -7.31 -3.41
N GLY A 233 22.86 -7.14 -4.57
CA GLY A 233 23.30 -6.22 -5.62
C GLY A 233 22.84 -4.77 -5.45
N ASP A 234 22.10 -4.41 -4.40
CA ASP A 234 21.60 -3.04 -4.21
C ASP A 234 22.68 -2.09 -3.71
N LEU A 235 23.57 -2.56 -2.83
CA LEU A 235 24.69 -1.76 -2.32
C LEU A 235 25.64 -1.35 -3.45
N GLN A 236 25.98 -2.31 -4.31
CA GLN A 236 26.85 -2.06 -5.46
C GLN A 236 26.19 -1.05 -6.41
N LEU A 237 24.93 -1.30 -6.80
CA LEU A 237 24.18 -0.40 -7.66
C LEU A 237 24.11 1.03 -7.10
N TRP A 238 23.78 1.16 -5.81
CA TRP A 238 23.74 2.45 -5.14
C TRP A 238 25.09 3.17 -5.18
N SER A 239 26.18 2.43 -4.93
CA SER A 239 27.54 2.98 -4.98
C SER A 239 27.90 3.50 -6.37
N GLU A 240 27.54 2.76 -7.42
CA GLU A 240 27.75 3.14 -8.83
C GLU A 240 26.96 4.41 -9.20
N LEU A 241 25.72 4.52 -8.71
CA LEU A 241 24.87 5.70 -8.92
C LEU A 241 25.43 6.95 -8.28
N MET A 242 25.76 6.89 -6.99
CA MET A 242 26.34 8.02 -6.27
C MET A 242 27.69 8.43 -6.86
N PHE A 243 28.44 7.50 -7.43
CA PHE A 243 29.67 7.83 -8.16
C PHE A 243 29.38 8.56 -9.48
N SER A 244 28.39 8.12 -10.25
CA SER A 244 27.99 8.74 -11.51
C SER A 244 27.44 10.16 -11.33
N GLU A 245 26.63 10.40 -10.29
CA GLU A 245 26.06 11.71 -9.97
C GLU A 245 27.14 12.71 -9.56
N ARG A 246 28.10 12.28 -8.73
CA ARG A 246 29.26 13.10 -8.36
C ARG A 246 30.04 13.52 -9.61
N ARG A 247 30.35 12.60 -10.53
CA ARG A 247 31.04 12.96 -11.78
C ARG A 247 30.26 13.97 -12.63
N ARG A 248 28.94 13.85 -12.71
CA ARG A 248 28.11 14.86 -13.41
C ARG A 248 28.23 16.22 -12.73
N ALA A 249 28.12 16.29 -11.41
CA ALA A 249 28.26 17.54 -10.66
C ALA A 249 29.64 18.22 -10.82
N TYR A 250 30.71 17.45 -11.01
CA TYR A 250 32.05 17.97 -11.29
C TYR A 250 32.26 18.42 -12.74
N LYS A 251 31.46 17.94 -13.69
CA LYS A 251 31.58 18.29 -15.13
C LYS A 251 30.88 19.62 -15.47
N TYR A 252 30.08 20.16 -14.56
CA TYR A 252 29.35 21.42 -14.69
C TYR A 252 29.80 22.49 -13.67
N LYS A 253 30.98 22.31 -13.08
CA LYS A 253 31.73 23.35 -12.36
C LYS A 253 32.93 23.76 -13.18
#